data_AF-A0A9E2ZD03-F1
#
_entry.id   AF-A0A9E2ZD03-F1
#
_cell.length_a   1.000
_cell.length_b   1.000
_cell.length_c   1.000
_cell.angle_alpha   90.00
_cell.angle_beta   90.00
_cell.angle_gamma   90.00
#
_symmetry.space_group_name_H-M   'P 1'
#
loop_
_entity.id
_entity.type
_entity.pdbx_description
1 polymer ?
#
loop_
_entity_poly.entity_id
_entity_poly.type
_entity_poly.pdbx_seq_one_letter_code
_entity_poly.pdbx_strand_id
1 'polypeptide(L)'
;MAASSDADAVRLYPELAGLITLRDSGWRFLPVDTADGRPVELDGFRAWPGGYVDGLRIYSATNVLGIRTAPDEPPSVVWEMVDTLPEVIAALLALPVPWDRLAPRLATASAPTLWVPQPVRPAR
;
A
#
# COMPACT_ATOMS: atom_id res chain seq x y z
N MET A 1 1.12 -29.21 -16.57
CA MET A 1 1.04 -27.75 -16.70
C MET A 1 2.46 -27.25 -16.88
N ALA A 2 2.79 -26.69 -18.04
CA ALA A 2 4.13 -26.17 -18.26
C ALA A 2 4.37 -25.02 -17.28
N ALA A 3 5.39 -25.14 -16.43
CA ALA A 3 5.94 -24.01 -15.73
C ALA A 3 6.55 -23.10 -16.81
N SER A 4 5.77 -22.12 -17.27
CA SER A 4 6.31 -20.99 -18.03
C SER A 4 7.41 -20.39 -17.18
N SER A 5 8.61 -20.25 -17.74
CA SER A 5 9.64 -19.49 -17.04
C SER A 5 9.16 -18.05 -16.85
N ASP A 6 9.61 -17.37 -15.81
CA ASP A 6 9.28 -15.94 -15.60
C ASP A 6 9.61 -15.10 -16.84
N ALA A 7 10.69 -15.45 -17.57
CA ALA A 7 11.07 -14.80 -18.81
C ALA A 7 10.04 -14.99 -19.94
N ASP A 8 9.45 -16.19 -20.06
CA ASP A 8 8.39 -16.47 -21.04
C ASP A 8 7.09 -15.73 -20.68
N ALA A 9 6.77 -15.68 -19.37
CA ALA A 9 5.61 -14.95 -18.89
C ALA A 9 5.73 -13.44 -19.16
N VAL A 10 6.90 -12.85 -18.88
CA VAL A 10 7.17 -11.43 -19.16
C VAL A 10 7.17 -11.13 -20.65
N ARG A 11 7.68 -12.04 -21.49
CA ARG A 11 7.60 -11.88 -22.96
C ARG A 11 6.16 -11.79 -23.46
N LEU A 12 5.23 -12.52 -22.84
CA LEU A 12 3.81 -12.51 -23.20
C LEU A 12 3.07 -11.34 -22.54
N TYR A 13 3.45 -10.98 -21.31
CA TYR A 13 2.81 -9.99 -20.46
C TYR A 13 3.88 -9.13 -19.77
N PRO A 14 4.40 -8.09 -20.46
CA PRO A 14 5.48 -7.26 -19.95
C PRO A 14 5.21 -6.64 -18.57
N GLU A 15 3.96 -6.35 -18.25
CA GLU A 15 3.50 -5.82 -16.96
C GLU A 15 3.82 -6.74 -15.77
N LEU A 16 4.00 -8.05 -15.99
CA LEU A 16 4.36 -9.00 -14.94
C LEU A 16 5.81 -8.83 -14.44
N ALA A 17 6.67 -8.14 -15.19
CA ALA A 17 8.06 -7.88 -14.78
C ALA A 17 8.13 -7.11 -13.45
N GLY A 18 7.19 -6.18 -13.24
CA GLY A 18 7.09 -5.42 -11.99
C GLY A 18 6.75 -6.32 -10.80
N LEU A 19 5.85 -7.29 -10.99
CA LEU A 19 5.45 -8.23 -9.94
C LEU A 19 6.58 -9.18 -9.54
N ILE A 20 7.39 -9.62 -10.51
CA ILE A 20 8.61 -10.39 -10.26
C ILE A 20 9.60 -9.54 -9.43
N THR A 21 9.79 -8.28 -9.82
CA THR A 21 10.67 -7.35 -9.08
C THR A 21 10.20 -7.16 -7.63
N LEU A 22 8.89 -7.03 -7.40
CA LEU A 22 8.34 -6.97 -6.05
C LEU A 22 8.62 -8.25 -5.28
N ARG A 23 8.33 -9.42 -5.85
CA ARG A 23 8.59 -10.72 -5.22
C ARG A 23 10.05 -10.86 -4.80
N ASP A 24 10.97 -10.48 -5.67
CA ASP A 24 12.42 -10.58 -5.43
C ASP A 24 12.89 -9.56 -4.37
N SER A 25 12.11 -8.51 -4.10
CA SER A 25 12.36 -7.53 -3.03
C SER A 25 11.72 -7.89 -1.67
N GLY A 26 11.17 -9.11 -1.55
CA GLY A 26 10.62 -9.63 -0.30
C GLY A 26 9.10 -9.51 -0.15
N TRP A 27 8.40 -9.13 -1.22
CA TRP A 27 6.94 -9.21 -1.26
C TRP A 27 6.45 -10.65 -1.32
N ARG A 28 5.27 -10.87 -0.76
CA ARG A 28 4.54 -12.13 -0.81
C ARG A 28 3.19 -11.89 -1.46
N PHE A 29 2.79 -12.76 -2.38
CA PHE A 29 1.49 -12.72 -3.00
C PHE A 29 0.60 -13.82 -2.41
N LEU A 30 -0.65 -13.47 -2.15
CA LEU A 30 -1.68 -14.39 -1.70
C LEU A 30 -2.21 -15.20 -2.89
N PRO A 31 -2.87 -16.35 -2.65
CA PRO A 31 -3.60 -17.04 -3.70
C PRO A 31 -4.59 -16.08 -4.39
N VAL A 32 -4.66 -16.17 -5.72
CA VAL A 32 -5.58 -15.37 -6.54
C VAL A 32 -7.02 -15.70 -6.13
N ASP A 33 -7.81 -14.67 -5.84
CA ASP A 33 -9.23 -14.86 -5.63
C ASP A 33 -9.96 -15.03 -6.97
N THR A 34 -10.95 -15.92 -6.99
CA THR A 34 -11.66 -16.27 -8.22
C THR A 34 -13.16 -16.24 -8.03
N ALA A 35 -13.86 -15.62 -8.98
CA ALA A 35 -15.31 -15.74 -9.13
C ALA A 35 -15.60 -16.55 -10.40
N ASP A 36 -16.42 -17.60 -10.29
CA ASP A 36 -16.78 -18.49 -11.40
C ASP A 36 -15.57 -19.05 -12.17
N GLY A 37 -14.49 -19.36 -11.44
CA GLY A 37 -13.24 -19.87 -12.01
C GLY A 37 -12.40 -18.84 -12.76
N ARG A 38 -12.74 -17.55 -12.67
CA ARG A 38 -11.98 -16.44 -13.24
C ARG A 38 -11.31 -15.61 -12.14
N PRO A 39 -10.01 -15.26 -12.28
CA PRO A 39 -9.35 -14.32 -11.40
C PRO A 39 -10.11 -13.00 -11.29
N VAL A 40 -10.35 -12.54 -10.05
CA VAL A 40 -11.00 -11.23 -9.79
C VAL A 40 -10.14 -10.31 -8.94
N GLU A 41 -9.26 -10.85 -8.11
CA GLU A 41 -8.39 -10.08 -7.23
C GLU A 41 -7.08 -10.83 -7.00
N LEU A 42 -5.97 -10.10 -6.99
CA LEU A 42 -4.69 -10.58 -6.50
C LEU A 42 -4.14 -9.61 -5.47
N ASP A 43 -3.93 -10.12 -4.26
CA ASP A 43 -3.35 -9.38 -3.16
C ASP A 43 -1.88 -9.76 -2.95
N GLY A 44 -1.07 -8.76 -2.60
CA GLY A 44 0.31 -8.92 -2.20
C GLY A 44 0.65 -8.00 -1.04
N PHE A 45 1.64 -8.39 -0.26
CA PHE A 45 2.11 -7.58 0.85
C PHE A 45 3.60 -7.75 1.11
N ARG A 46 4.19 -6.75 1.76
CA ARG A 46 5.53 -6.82 2.35
C ARG A 46 5.47 -6.33 3.78
N ALA A 47 5.76 -7.23 4.71
CA ALA A 47 5.90 -6.88 6.12
C ALA A 47 7.31 -6.36 6.39
N TRP A 48 7.40 -5.25 7.11
CA TRP A 48 8.67 -4.66 7.53
C TRP A 48 8.93 -4.92 9.02
N PRO A 49 10.21 -4.96 9.45
CA PRO A 49 10.54 -4.85 10.86
C PRO A 49 9.88 -3.62 11.50
N GLY A 50 9.35 -3.78 12.71
CA GLY A 50 8.62 -2.71 13.40
C GLY A 50 7.12 -2.64 13.06
N GLY A 51 6.59 -3.56 12.26
CA GLY A 51 5.14 -3.76 12.09
C GLY A 51 4.48 -2.91 11.00
N TYR A 52 5.26 -2.13 10.24
CA TYR A 52 4.76 -1.51 9.01
C TYR A 52 4.46 -2.58 7.96
N VAL A 53 3.42 -2.36 7.16
CA VAL A 53 3.05 -3.27 6.07
C VAL A 53 2.80 -2.48 4.79
N ASP A 54 3.45 -2.87 3.71
CA ASP A 54 3.08 -2.44 2.37
C ASP A 54 2.07 -3.44 1.81
N GLY A 55 0.97 -2.93 1.25
CA GLY A 55 -0.08 -3.71 0.63
C GLY A 55 -0.23 -3.33 -0.83
N LEU A 56 -0.55 -4.32 -1.66
CA LEU A 56 -0.85 -4.19 -3.07
C LEU A 56 -2.08 -5.03 -3.37
N ARG A 57 -3.10 -4.43 -3.97
CA ARG A 57 -4.32 -5.10 -4.40
C ARG A 57 -4.58 -4.82 -5.86
N ILE A 58 -4.74 -5.87 -6.65
CA ILE A 58 -4.84 -5.81 -8.09
C ILE A 58 -6.21 -6.37 -8.50
N TYR A 59 -7.08 -5.50 -9.01
CA TYR A 59 -8.32 -5.91 -9.68
C TYR A 59 -8.10 -6.09 -11.18
N SER A 60 -7.30 -5.20 -11.77
CA SER A 60 -6.88 -5.25 -13.17
C SER A 60 -5.58 -4.48 -13.36
N ALA A 61 -4.98 -4.55 -14.55
CA ALA A 61 -3.78 -3.77 -14.87
C ALA A 61 -3.96 -2.24 -14.76
N THR A 62 -5.21 -1.75 -14.77
CA THR A 62 -5.55 -0.32 -14.70
C THR A 62 -6.26 0.07 -13.41
N ASN A 63 -6.49 -0.88 -12.50
CA ASN A 63 -7.14 -0.63 -11.22
C ASN A 63 -6.41 -1.38 -10.12
N VAL A 64 -5.43 -0.70 -9.55
CA VAL A 64 -4.53 -1.23 -8.53
C VAL A 64 -4.47 -0.27 -7.37
N LEU A 65 -4.60 -0.79 -6.16
CA LEU A 65 -4.43 -0.07 -4.91
C LEU A 65 -3.09 -0.46 -4.29
N GLY A 66 -2.25 0.53 -4.01
CA GLY A 66 -1.07 0.41 -3.16
C GLY A 66 -1.31 1.14 -1.85
N ILE A 67 -0.92 0.54 -0.73
CA ILE A 67 -0.98 1.18 0.59
C ILE A 67 0.29 0.90 1.39
N ARG A 68 0.57 1.77 2.37
CA ARG A 68 1.44 1.47 3.51
C ARG A 68 0.70 1.76 4.80
N THR A 69 0.71 0.81 5.72
CA THR A 69 0.16 0.98 7.07
C THR A 69 1.26 1.05 8.13
N ALA A 70 1.01 1.86 9.15
CA ALA A 70 1.80 1.96 10.37
C ALA A 70 1.35 0.92 11.41
N PRO A 71 2.21 0.55 12.37
CA PRO A 71 1.94 -0.46 13.41
C PRO A 71 1.00 0.01 14.53
N ASP A 72 0.13 0.99 14.25
CA ASP A 72 -0.86 1.48 15.20
C ASP A 72 -1.99 0.44 15.41
N GLU A 73 -2.76 0.59 16.48
CA GLU A 73 -3.95 -0.23 16.75
C GLU A 73 -5.19 0.69 16.85
N PRO A 74 -6.09 0.72 15.85
CA PRO A 74 -6.01 -0.02 14.57
C PRO A 74 -4.90 0.53 13.63
N PRO A 75 -4.43 -0.27 12.66
CA PRO A 75 -3.39 0.17 11.72
C PRO A 75 -3.81 1.41 10.93
N SER A 76 -2.97 2.44 10.92
CA SER A 76 -3.22 3.69 10.19
C SER A 76 -2.56 3.66 8.82
N VAL A 77 -3.28 4.08 7.78
CA VAL A 77 -2.72 4.26 6.43
C VAL A 77 -1.86 5.53 6.41
N VAL A 78 -0.56 5.39 6.12
CA VAL A 78 0.40 6.51 6.03
C VAL A 78 0.76 6.88 4.59
N TRP A 79 0.41 6.02 3.64
CA TRP A 79 0.53 6.26 2.22
C TRP A 79 -0.50 5.40 1.47
N GLU A 80 -1.10 5.96 0.43
CA GLU A 80 -2.09 5.31 -0.42
C GLU A 80 -1.95 5.83 -1.86
N MET A 81 -2.17 4.95 -2.83
CA MET A 81 -2.25 5.30 -4.24
C MET A 81 -3.18 4.33 -4.97
N VAL A 82 -4.02 4.86 -5.86
CA VAL A 82 -4.82 4.07 -6.81
C VAL A 82 -4.47 4.50 -8.22
N ASP A 83 -3.95 3.57 -9.03
CA ASP A 83 -3.56 3.83 -10.41
C ASP A 83 -3.42 2.52 -11.20
N THR A 84 -2.76 2.56 -12.34
CA THR A 84 -2.32 1.41 -13.11
C THR A 84 -1.23 0.62 -12.37
N LEU A 85 -1.12 -0.67 -12.70
CA LEU A 85 -0.14 -1.57 -12.12
C LEU A 85 1.31 -1.06 -12.18
N PRO A 86 1.85 -0.60 -13.33
CA PRO A 86 3.23 -0.12 -13.38
C PRO A 86 3.47 1.10 -12.48
N GLU A 87 2.53 2.04 -12.43
CA GLU A 87 2.65 3.26 -11.62
C GLU A 87 2.64 2.95 -10.13
N VAL A 88 1.72 2.09 -9.67
CA VAL A 88 1.65 1.69 -8.27
C VAL A 88 2.89 0.89 -7.85
N ILE A 89 3.37 -0.03 -8.69
CA ILE A 89 4.60 -0.79 -8.42
C ILE A 89 5.80 0.15 -8.32
N ALA A 90 5.94 1.08 -9.27
CA ALA A 90 7.03 2.05 -9.26
C ALA A 90 6.99 2.90 -7.99
N ALA A 91 5.81 3.37 -7.59
CA ALA A 91 5.63 4.16 -6.38
C ALA A 91 5.99 3.37 -5.11
N LEU A 92 5.53 2.11 -4.99
CA LEU A 92 5.85 1.25 -3.85
C LEU A 92 7.36 0.94 -3.75
N LEU A 93 8.03 0.69 -4.87
CA LEU A 93 9.48 0.47 -4.91
C LEU A 93 10.27 1.75 -4.60
N ALA A 94 9.73 2.92 -4.93
CA ALA A 94 10.34 4.21 -4.64
C ALA A 94 10.16 4.65 -3.17
N LEU A 95 9.25 4.03 -2.41
CA LEU A 95 9.05 4.35 -1.01
C LEU A 95 10.33 4.07 -0.21
N PRO A 96 10.84 5.05 0.57
CA PRO A 96 11.91 4.80 1.52
C PRO A 96 11.52 3.70 2.51
N VAL A 97 12.49 3.02 3.11
CA VAL A 97 12.21 2.08 4.21
C VAL A 97 11.51 2.81 5.36
N PRO A 98 10.62 2.15 6.14
CA PRO A 98 9.74 2.86 7.08
C PRO A 98 10.45 3.72 8.16
N TRP A 99 11.65 3.32 8.57
CA TRP A 99 12.47 4.07 9.54
C TRP A 99 13.31 5.18 8.92
N ASP A 100 13.29 5.35 7.59
CA ASP A 100 13.92 6.49 6.94
C ASP A 100 13.24 7.80 7.37
N ARG A 101 14.02 8.89 7.45
CA ARG A 101 13.51 10.22 7.79
C ARG A 101 12.53 10.77 6.74
N LEU A 102 12.63 10.31 5.50
CA LEU A 102 11.79 10.71 4.38
C LEU A 102 10.63 9.74 4.14
N ALA A 103 10.49 8.69 4.94
CA ALA A 103 9.36 7.79 4.84
C ALA A 103 8.05 8.53 5.13
N PRO A 104 6.95 8.25 4.40
CA PRO A 104 5.64 8.78 4.72
C PRO A 104 5.25 8.42 6.16
N ARG A 105 4.76 9.42 6.89
CA ARG A 105 4.29 9.32 8.26
C ARG A 105 2.98 10.07 8.37
N LEU A 106 2.09 9.60 9.24
CA LEU A 106 0.88 10.35 9.55
C LEU A 106 1.28 11.72 10.10
N ALA A 107 0.76 12.79 9.49
CA ALA A 107 0.88 14.12 10.06
C ALA A 107 -0.10 14.25 11.24
N THR A 108 0.35 13.94 12.46
CA THR A 108 -0.43 14.19 13.67
C THR A 108 -0.30 15.67 14.04
N ALA A 109 -1.20 16.50 13.51
CA ALA A 109 -1.34 17.86 13.99
C ALA A 109 -2.12 17.83 15.33
N SER A 110 -1.45 18.16 16.44
CA SER A 110 -2.17 18.56 17.65
C SER A 110 -2.71 19.97 17.44
N ALA A 111 -4.03 20.11 17.38
CA ALA A 111 -4.65 21.43 17.42
C ALA A 111 -4.30 22.12 18.76
N PRO A 112 -3.94 23.42 18.78
CA PRO A 112 -3.86 24.16 20.02
C PRO A 112 -5.24 24.11 20.71
N THR A 113 -5.26 24.01 22.03
CA THR A 113 -6.50 24.03 22.82
C THR A 113 -7.38 25.19 22.36
N LEU A 114 -8.57 24.87 21.84
CA LEU A 114 -9.52 25.86 21.35
C LEU A 114 -9.77 26.88 22.47
N TRP A 115 -9.40 28.14 22.23
CA TRP A 115 -9.70 29.21 23.18
C TRP A 115 -11.22 29.40 23.22
N VAL A 116 -11.82 29.13 24.38
CA VAL A 116 -13.24 29.36 24.62
C VAL A 116 -13.40 30.63 25.48
N PRO A 117 -14.02 31.71 24.98
CA PRO A 117 -14.28 32.90 25.77
C PRO A 117 -15.19 32.56 26.96
N GLN A 118 -14.84 33.06 28.15
CA GLN A 118 -15.69 32.92 29.33
C GLN A 118 -16.94 33.80 29.17
N PRO A 119 -18.16 33.29 29.41
CA PRO A 119 -19.36 34.11 29.38
C PRO A 119 -19.32 35.13 30.52
N VAL A 120 -19.51 36.41 30.17
CA VAL A 120 -19.68 37.50 31.14
C VAL A 120 -20.93 37.23 31.96
N ARG A 121 -20.80 37.07 33.28
CA ARG A 121 -21.95 37.02 34.19
C ARG A 121 -22.51 38.44 34.36
N PRO A 122 -23.83 38.66 34.24
CA PRO A 122 -24.43 39.95 34.55
C PRO A 122 -24.30 40.25 36.05
N ALA A 123 -23.95 41.50 36.37
CA ALA A 123 -23.93 42.01 37.73
C ALA A 123 -25.36 42.02 38.30
N ARG A 124 -25.47 41.64 39.58
CA ARG A 124 -26.73 41.49 40.32
C ARG A 124 -27.19 42.79 40.95
#